data_AF-A0A7X7R8X9-F1
#
_entry.id   AF-A0A7X7R8X9-F1
#
_cell.length_a   1.000
_cell.length_b   1.000
_cell.length_c   1.000
_cell.angle_alpha   90.00
_cell.angle_beta   90.00
_cell.angle_gamma   90.00
#
_symmetry.space_group_name_H-M   'P 1'
#
loop_
_entity.id
_entity.type
_entity.pdbx_description
1 polymer ?
#
loop_
_entity_poly.entity_id
_entity_poly.type
_entity_poly.pdbx_seq_one_letter_code
_entity_poly.pdbx_strand_id
1 'polypeptide(L)'
;MARPAPTLQQRKTFALIRILGGLVAGAYLGYVVLVNLAAGVAFEGQLLFTALVTAAGFGYAAWYLRELSAVAREEREQQGRR
;
A
#
# COMPACT_ATOMS: atom_id res chain seq x y z
N MET A 1 -14.41 19.55 -21.44
CA MET A 1 -15.33 19.15 -20.35
C MET A 1 -14.52 18.93 -19.09
N ALA A 2 -14.74 19.70 -18.03
CA ALA A 2 -14.05 19.51 -16.75
C ALA A 2 -14.53 18.19 -16.11
N ARG A 3 -13.62 17.24 -15.84
CA ARG A 3 -13.97 16.04 -15.07
C ARG A 3 -14.28 16.46 -13.64
N PRO A 4 -15.40 16.03 -13.04
CA PRO A 4 -15.66 16.30 -11.63
C PRO A 4 -14.53 15.71 -10.79
N ALA A 5 -13.97 16.53 -9.89
CA ALA A 5 -12.96 16.06 -8.96
C ALA A 5 -13.57 14.98 -8.03
N PRO A 6 -12.84 13.88 -7.75
CA PRO A 6 -13.34 12.82 -6.89
C PRO A 6 -13.64 13.35 -5.48
N THR A 7 -14.74 12.88 -4.90
CA THR A 7 -15.16 13.30 -3.56
C THR A 7 -14.18 12.79 -2.49
N LEU A 8 -14.16 13.43 -1.31
CA LEU A 8 -13.28 13.02 -0.19
C LEU A 8 -13.50 11.54 0.19
N GLN A 9 -14.75 11.08 0.22
CA GLN A 9 -15.08 9.68 0.50
C GLN A 9 -14.54 8.72 -0.57
N GLN A 10 -14.59 9.11 -1.85
CA GLN A 10 -14.01 8.31 -2.94
C GLN A 10 -12.49 8.20 -2.83
N ARG A 11 -11.80 9.31 -2.55
CA ARG A 11 -10.34 9.32 -2.33
C ARG A 11 -9.95 8.40 -1.17
N LYS A 12 -10.70 8.46 -0.06
CA LYS A 12 -10.49 7.64 1.14
C LYS A 12 -10.66 6.15 0.86
N THR A 13 -11.78 5.74 0.25
CA THR A 13 -12.04 4.34 -0.12
C THR A 13 -10.97 3.80 -1.06
N PHE A 14 -10.57 4.60 -2.05
CA PHE A 14 -9.57 4.19 -3.01
C PHE A 14 -8.18 4.03 -2.41
N ALA A 15 -7.79 4.90 -1.49
CA ALA A 15 -6.57 4.75 -0.71
C ALA A 15 -6.60 3.47 0.14
N LEU A 16 -7.72 3.20 0.83
CA LEU A 16 -7.88 1.99 1.66
C LEU A 16 -7.74 0.70 0.86
N ILE A 17 -8.38 0.60 -0.30
CA ILE A 17 -8.28 -0.59 -1.18
C ILE A 17 -6.82 -0.85 -1.57
N ARG A 18 -6.07 0.20 -1.87
CA ARG A 18 -4.66 0.09 -2.27
C ARG A 18 -3.73 -0.27 -1.12
N ILE A 19 -3.99 0.27 0.06
CA ILE A 19 -3.26 -0.10 1.27
C ILE A 19 -3.45 -1.60 1.51
N LEU A 20 -4.70 -2.07 1.49
CA LEU A 20 -5.02 -3.49 1.66
C LEU A 20 -4.37 -4.35 0.58
N GLY A 21 -4.47 -3.95 -0.69
CA GLY A 21 -3.86 -4.66 -1.81
C GLY A 21 -2.33 -4.77 -1.67
N GLY A 22 -1.65 -3.65 -1.38
CA GLY A 22 -0.20 -3.63 -1.18
C GLY A 22 0.24 -4.43 0.05
N LEU A 23 -0.54 -4.40 1.13
CA LEU A 23 -0.24 -5.12 2.36
C LEU A 23 -0.43 -6.63 2.19
N VAL A 24 -1.50 -7.08 1.54
CA VAL A 24 -1.74 -8.50 1.24
C VAL A 24 -0.68 -9.03 0.28
N ALA A 25 -0.36 -8.28 -0.78
CA ALA A 25 0.68 -8.66 -1.74
C ALA A 25 2.06 -8.73 -1.05
N GLY A 26 2.41 -7.73 -0.26
CA GLY A 26 3.65 -7.72 0.52
C GLY A 26 3.74 -8.88 1.50
N ALA A 27 2.66 -9.17 2.23
CA ALA A 27 2.62 -10.28 3.17
C ALA A 27 2.80 -11.64 2.48
N TYR A 28 2.10 -11.86 1.36
CA TYR A 28 2.21 -13.11 0.60
C TYR A 28 3.62 -13.29 0.00
N LEU A 29 4.14 -12.28 -0.67
CA LEU A 29 5.47 -12.37 -1.28
C LEU A 29 6.57 -12.48 -0.22
N GLY A 30 6.43 -11.77 0.91
CA GLY A 30 7.32 -11.91 2.06
C GLY A 30 7.31 -13.33 2.63
N TYR A 31 6.13 -13.95 2.77
CA TYR A 31 6.02 -15.35 3.15
C TYR A 31 6.75 -16.27 2.17
N VAL A 32 6.54 -16.09 0.86
CA VAL A 32 7.23 -16.86 -0.19
C VAL A 32 8.75 -16.73 -0.05
N VAL A 33 9.26 -15.51 0.17
CA VAL A 33 10.70 -15.27 0.35
C VAL A 33 11.22 -16.03 1.57
N LEU A 34 10.56 -15.89 2.72
CA LEU A 34 10.97 -16.53 3.98
C LEU A 34 10.97 -18.06 3.87
N VAL A 35 9.93 -18.65 3.27
CA VAL A 35 9.83 -20.10 3.10
C VAL A 35 10.92 -20.63 2.16
N ASN A 36 11.22 -19.94 1.06
CA ASN A 36 12.27 -20.37 0.14
C ASN A 36 13.67 -20.25 0.77
N LEU A 37 13.94 -19.18 1.52
CA LEU A 37 15.18 -19.08 2.31
C LEU A 37 15.28 -20.20 3.34
N ALA A 38 14.20 -20.50 4.06
CA ALA A 38 14.16 -21.60 5.03
C ALA A 38 14.37 -22.98 4.39
N ALA A 39 13.98 -23.13 3.11
CA ALA A 39 14.23 -24.33 2.31
C ALA A 39 15.66 -24.40 1.74
N GLY A 40 16.52 -23.41 2.02
CA GLY A 40 17.91 -23.38 1.55
C GLY A 40 18.09 -22.88 0.12
N VAL A 41 17.06 -22.26 -0.48
CA VAL A 41 17.17 -21.65 -1.81
C VAL A 41 18.11 -20.45 -1.74
N ALA A 42 19.06 -20.38 -2.67
CA ALA A 42 19.99 -19.26 -2.76
C ALA A 42 19.26 -17.93 -3.00
N PHE A 43 19.69 -16.88 -2.29
CA PHE A 43 19.07 -15.56 -2.35
C PHE A 43 19.52 -14.76 -3.58
N GLU A 44 19.20 -15.27 -4.75
CA GLU A 44 19.63 -14.71 -6.04
C GLU A 44 18.49 -14.77 -7.07
N GLY A 45 18.69 -14.09 -8.20
CA GLY A 45 17.77 -14.11 -9.34
C GLY A 45 16.32 -13.83 -8.94
N GLN A 46 15.45 -14.84 -9.11
CA GLN A 46 14.01 -14.73 -8.86
C GLN A 46 13.68 -14.44 -7.39
N LEU A 47 14.42 -15.00 -6.44
CA LEU A 47 14.13 -14.82 -5.01
C LEU A 47 14.46 -13.39 -4.56
N LEU A 48 15.59 -12.85 -5.05
CA LEU A 48 15.98 -11.46 -4.85
C LEU A 48 14.96 -10.50 -5.49
N PHE A 49 14.51 -10.79 -6.71
CA PHE A 49 13.44 -10.00 -7.35
C PHE A 49 12.14 -10.02 -6.54
N THR A 50 11.75 -11.19 -6.03
CA THR A 50 10.54 -11.33 -5.20
C THR A 50 10.66 -10.53 -3.90
N ALA A 51 11.84 -10.49 -3.28
CA ALA A 51 12.10 -9.65 -2.11
C ALA A 51 12.01 -8.15 -2.43
N LEU A 52 12.51 -7.72 -3.59
CA LEU A 52 12.36 -6.33 -4.05
C LEU A 52 10.89 -5.97 -4.28
N VAL A 53 10.12 -6.85 -4.93
CA VAL A 53 8.67 -6.63 -5.14
C VAL A 53 7.91 -6.63 -3.81
N THR A 54 8.30 -7.47 -2.86
CA THR A 54 7.78 -7.47 -1.49
C THR A 54 7.98 -6.11 -0.83
N ALA A 55 9.21 -5.59 -0.86
CA ALA A 55 9.54 -4.28 -0.32
C ALA A 55 8.77 -3.17 -1.03
N ALA A 56 8.62 -3.24 -2.35
CA ALA A 56 7.81 -2.30 -3.12
C ALA A 56 6.32 -2.36 -2.74
N GLY A 57 5.75 -3.54 -2.49
CA GLY A 57 4.37 -3.73 -2.05
C GLY A 57 4.10 -3.08 -0.69
N PHE A 58 5.00 -3.28 0.27
CA PHE A 58 4.93 -2.60 1.57
C PHE A 58 5.16 -1.09 1.46
N GLY A 59 6.12 -0.65 0.64
CA GLY A 59 6.36 0.76 0.36
C GLY A 59 5.14 1.44 -0.25
N TYR A 60 4.46 0.76 -1.18
CA TYR A 60 3.21 1.22 -1.79
C TYR A 60 2.11 1.37 -0.73
N ALA A 61 1.89 0.37 0.11
CA ALA A 61 0.90 0.44 1.19
C ALA A 61 1.22 1.59 2.17
N ALA A 62 2.49 1.75 2.57
CA ALA A 62 2.93 2.83 3.46
C ALA A 62 2.72 4.22 2.84
N TRP A 63 2.97 4.37 1.53
CA TRP A 63 2.73 5.62 0.81
C TRP A 63 1.25 6.03 0.87
N TYR A 64 0.33 5.11 0.56
CA TYR A 64 -1.10 5.41 0.60
C TYR A 64 -1.64 5.60 2.03
N LEU A 65 -1.03 4.97 3.04
CA LEU A 65 -1.35 5.25 4.44
C LEU A 65 -1.04 6.71 4.80
N ARG A 66 0.06 7.24 4.26
CA ARG A 66 0.45 8.65 4.41
C ARG A 66 -0.54 9.59 3.74
N GLU A 67 -1.03 9.23 2.55
CA GLU A 67 -2.06 9.98 1.82
C GLU A 67 -3.41 9.95 2.55
N LEU A 68 -3.82 8.79 3.07
CA LEU A 68 -5.02 8.63 3.88
C LEU A 68 -4.97 9.50 5.14
N SER A 69 -3.80 9.59 5.78
CA SER A 69 -3.59 10.45 6.95
C SER A 69 -3.77 11.94 6.64
N ALA A 70 -3.38 12.38 5.43
CA ALA A 70 -3.60 13.74 4.96
C ALA A 70 -5.09 14.02 4.71
N VAL A 71 -5.79 13.11 4.02
CA VAL A 71 -7.24 13.22 3.78
C VAL A 71 -8.03 13.23 5.09
N ALA A 72 -7.64 12.42 6.08
CA ALA A 72 -8.27 12.42 7.40
C ALA A 72 -8.08 13.73 8.17
N ARG A 73 -6.96 14.45 7.95
CA ARG A 73 -6.75 15.80 8.50
C ARG A 73 -7.65 16.83 7.80
N GLU A 74 -7.74 16.77 6.47
CA GLU A 74 -8.64 17.62 5.67
C GLU A 74 -10.11 17.44 6.09
N GLU A 75 -10.56 16.20 6.35
CA GLU A 75 -11.91 15.92 6.87
C GLU A 75 -12.16 16.59 8.24
N ARG A 76 -11.18 16.56 9.15
CA ARG A 76 -11.29 17.17 10.49
C ARG A 76 -11.33 18.70 10.43
N GLU A 77 -10.52 19.31 9.57
CA GLU A 77 -10.51 20.77 9.36
C GLU A 77 -11.84 21.27 8.76
N GLN A 78 -12.45 20.50 7.86
CA GLN A 78 -13.77 20.83 7.31
C GLN A 78 -14.90 20.63 8.33
N GLN A 79 -14.79 19.65 9.24
CA GLN A 79 -15.75 19.45 10.32
C GLN A 79 -15.63 20.53 11.42
N GLY A 80 -14.44 21.02 11.72
CA GLY A 80 -14.24 22.09 12.72
C GLY A 80 -14.59 23.51 12.23
N ARG A 81 -14.80 23.70 10.93
CA ARG A 81 -15.29 24.96 10.34
C ARG A 81 -16.82 25.02 10.15
N ARG A 82 -17.52 23.93 10.44
CA ARG A 82 -18.99 23.89 10.47
C ARG A 82 -19.48 24.01 11.91
#